data_AF-A0A971UD53-F1
#
_entry.id   AF-A0A971UD53-F1
#
_cell.length_a   1.000
_cell.length_b   1.000
_cell.length_c   1.000
_cell.angle_alpha   90.00
_cell.angle_beta   90.00
_cell.angle_gamma   90.00
#
_symmetry.space_group_name_H-M   'P 1'
#
loop_
_entity.id
_entity.type
_entity.pdbx_description
1 polymer ?
#
loop_
_entity_poly.entity_id
_entity_poly.type
_entity_poly.pdbx_seq_one_letter_code
_entity_poly.pdbx_strand_id
1 'polypeptide(L)'
;MPIKVVCQCGQQFAAKDELAGKRVKCPKCGAVLTIAAPGAQQGSTGKPLSELLDDAGMRAGIRRCPGCAAELGDVAVLCVICGYDTRIGRRLKTRVGVSVEADDEDLGDLPTHGVEALDRAERQIALLKKEQERLVKGTPWWMLLLALLGVVGFAIGMVSMPQEDVMYNSGMVLQIGGALVVALYFLRIVIMAFKDSVLDGVVAMILPPVYLYKRWDRVVGLVILIGVGGAAIGFGVLLAWLGPKFQGEPQGGLSRAGQERPAWVLVCRDDTLI
;
A
#
# COMPACT_ATOMS: atom_id res chain seq x y z
N MET A 1 76.49 -11.77 10.87
CA MET A 1 75.38 -11.85 11.84
C MET A 1 74.24 -12.61 11.17
N PRO A 2 73.79 -13.78 11.67
CA PRO A 2 72.81 -14.59 10.94
C PRO A 2 71.45 -13.89 10.76
N ILE A 3 70.96 -13.80 9.52
CA ILE A 3 69.66 -13.20 9.18
C ILE A 3 68.58 -14.28 9.37
N LYS A 4 67.62 -14.03 10.26
CA LYS A 4 66.47 -14.92 10.47
C LYS A 4 65.43 -14.66 9.37
N VAL A 5 65.25 -15.62 8.47
CA VAL A 5 64.30 -15.52 7.36
C VAL A 5 63.16 -16.51 7.61
N VAL A 6 61.93 -16.02 7.57
CA VAL A 6 60.72 -16.83 7.69
C VAL A 6 60.17 -17.13 6.31
N CYS A 7 60.09 -18.41 5.96
CA CYS A 7 59.48 -18.86 4.72
C CYS A 7 57.94 -18.85 4.84
N GLN A 8 57.23 -18.66 3.73
CA GLN A 8 55.76 -18.76 3.68
C GLN A 8 55.21 -20.12 4.11
N CYS A 9 56.04 -21.17 4.13
CA CYS A 9 55.68 -22.48 4.68
C CYS A 9 55.82 -22.55 6.21
N GLY A 10 56.07 -21.43 6.89
CA GLY A 10 56.17 -21.30 8.34
C GLY A 10 57.54 -21.66 8.94
N GLN A 11 58.53 -22.03 8.12
CA GLN A 11 59.85 -22.42 8.63
C GLN A 11 60.81 -21.24 8.73
N GLN A 12 61.48 -21.14 9.87
CA GLN A 12 62.52 -20.14 10.12
C GLN A 12 63.89 -20.78 9.89
N PHE A 13 64.76 -20.12 9.14
CA PHE A 13 66.15 -20.54 8.97
C PHE A 13 67.09 -19.36 9.12
N ALA A 14 68.28 -19.63 9.65
CA ALA A 14 69.36 -18.65 9.75
C ALA A 14 70.18 -18.70 8.45
N ALA A 15 70.02 -17.70 7.59
CA ALA A 15 70.83 -17.56 6.39
C ALA A 15 72.13 -16.81 6.72
N LYS A 16 73.26 -17.27 6.18
CA LYS A 16 74.54 -16.56 6.25
C LYS A 16 74.47 -15.29 5.40
N ASP A 17 75.12 -14.22 5.84
CA ASP A 17 75.10 -12.89 5.20
C ASP A 17 75.57 -12.91 3.73
N GLU A 18 76.41 -13.88 3.37
CA GLU A 18 76.95 -14.05 2.01
C GLU A 18 75.86 -14.38 0.96
N LEU A 19 74.64 -14.74 1.40
CA LEU A 19 73.49 -15.02 0.54
C LEU A 19 72.45 -13.88 0.55
N ALA A 20 72.74 -12.74 1.18
CA ALA A 20 71.90 -11.55 1.12
C ALA A 20 71.76 -11.08 -0.35
N GLY A 21 70.53 -10.91 -0.83
CA GLY A 21 70.22 -10.53 -2.21
C GLY A 21 70.21 -11.68 -3.23
N LYS A 22 70.56 -12.92 -2.84
CA LYS A 22 70.48 -14.10 -3.73
C LYS A 22 69.22 -14.92 -3.47
N ARG A 23 68.77 -15.63 -4.52
CA ARG A 23 67.63 -16.55 -4.48
C ARG A 23 68.07 -17.88 -3.90
N VAL A 24 67.49 -18.27 -2.76
CA VAL A 24 67.76 -19.55 -2.09
C VAL A 24 66.49 -20.40 -2.07
N LYS A 25 66.64 -21.72 -2.19
CA LYS A 25 65.52 -22.66 -2.08
C LYS A 25 65.31 -23.01 -0.60
N CYS A 26 64.05 -22.99 -0.17
CA CYS A 26 63.68 -23.51 1.15
C CYS A 26 63.88 -25.04 1.17
N PRO A 27 64.59 -25.60 2.16
CA PRO A 27 64.85 -27.04 2.23
C PRO A 27 63.61 -27.90 2.51
N LYS A 28 62.49 -27.32 2.98
CA LYS A 28 61.24 -28.07 3.22
C LYS A 28 60.22 -27.99 2.09
N CYS A 29 59.99 -26.81 1.52
CA CYS A 29 58.95 -26.62 0.51
C CYS A 29 59.49 -26.43 -0.92
N GLY A 30 60.81 -26.35 -1.09
CA GLY A 30 61.46 -26.13 -2.39
C GLY A 30 61.25 -24.73 -2.98
N ALA A 31 60.46 -23.87 -2.32
CA ALA A 31 60.15 -22.54 -2.79
C ALA A 31 61.40 -21.65 -2.82
N VAL A 32 61.58 -20.91 -3.92
CA VAL A 32 62.70 -19.99 -4.12
C VAL A 32 62.36 -18.66 -3.46
N LEU A 33 63.10 -18.28 -2.42
CA LEU A 33 62.94 -17.02 -1.69
C LEU A 33 64.18 -16.14 -1.88
N THR A 34 63.94 -14.83 -2.03
CA THR A 34 65.01 -13.82 -2.08
C THR A 34 65.23 -13.28 -0.68
N ILE A 35 66.45 -13.41 -0.13
CA ILE A 35 66.77 -12.92 1.21
C ILE A 35 67.05 -11.41 1.12
N ALA A 36 66.28 -10.59 1.85
CA ALA A 36 66.50 -9.15 1.93
C ALA A 36 67.81 -8.86 2.71
N ALA A 37 68.65 -7.98 2.16
CA ALA A 37 69.86 -7.53 2.84
C ALA A 37 69.48 -6.71 4.10
N PRO A 38 70.28 -6.76 5.18
CA PRO A 38 70.06 -5.91 6.34
C PRO A 38 70.30 -4.45 5.92
N GLY A 39 69.21 -3.72 5.74
CA GLY A 39 69.20 -2.38 5.13
C GLY A 39 67.99 -2.11 4.22
N ALA A 40 67.23 -3.15 3.84
CA ALA A 40 65.99 -3.02 3.10
C ALA A 40 64.79 -3.47 3.95
N GLN A 41 64.57 -2.78 5.08
CA GLN A 41 63.21 -2.65 5.62
C GLN A 41 62.49 -1.61 4.77
N GLN A 42 61.27 -1.95 4.38
CA GLN A 42 60.34 -1.16 3.59
C GLN A 42 60.24 0.27 4.14
N GLY A 43 60.95 1.18 3.50
CA GLY A 43 60.72 2.61 3.58
C GLY A 43 60.18 3.04 2.23
N SER A 44 58.86 3.25 2.15
CA SER A 44 58.26 4.06 1.10
C SER A 44 59.07 5.35 0.98
N THR A 45 59.75 5.52 -0.15
CA THR A 45 60.42 6.76 -0.50
C THR A 45 59.35 7.80 -0.79
N GLY A 46 58.98 8.52 0.26
CA GLY A 46 58.24 9.75 0.24
C GLY A 46 58.49 10.42 1.60
N LYS A 47 58.92 11.69 1.58
CA LYS A 47 58.79 12.58 2.75
C LYS A 47 57.47 12.28 3.46
N PRO A 48 57.45 12.19 4.80
CA PRO A 48 56.50 11.34 5.47
C PRO A 48 55.11 11.87 5.17
N LEU A 49 54.39 11.17 4.29
CA LEU A 49 52.98 11.46 4.02
C LEU A 49 52.21 11.49 5.36
N SER A 50 52.70 10.71 6.32
CA SER A 50 52.36 10.77 7.73
C SER A 50 52.51 12.15 8.39
N GLU A 51 53.62 12.89 8.24
CA GLU A 51 53.79 14.22 8.84
C GLU A 51 52.90 15.26 8.16
N LEU A 52 52.71 15.18 6.84
CA LEU A 52 51.79 16.08 6.12
C LEU A 52 50.31 15.79 6.44
N LEU A 53 49.96 14.53 6.76
CA LEU A 53 48.62 14.17 7.23
C LEU A 53 48.35 14.61 8.67
N ASP A 54 49.41 14.73 9.49
CA ASP A 54 49.32 15.27 10.85
C ASP A 54 49.15 16.79 10.83
N ASP A 55 49.90 17.52 9.98
CA ASP A 55 49.74 18.97 9.77
C ASP A 55 48.40 19.35 9.12
N ALA A 56 47.81 18.46 8.31
CA ALA A 56 46.47 18.61 7.75
C ALA A 56 45.34 18.13 8.69
N GLY A 57 45.66 17.69 9.91
CA GLY A 57 44.69 17.32 10.94
C GLY A 57 43.90 16.03 10.66
N MET A 58 44.39 15.12 9.82
CA MET A 58 43.64 13.96 9.33
C MET A 58 43.99 12.62 9.98
N ARG A 59 44.81 12.59 11.03
CA ARG A 59 44.89 11.43 11.92
C ARG A 59 43.93 11.58 13.10
N ALA A 60 42.69 11.18 12.86
CA ALA A 60 41.79 10.86 13.96
C ALA A 60 42.36 9.64 14.69
N GLY A 61 42.69 9.75 15.97
CA GLY A 61 43.05 8.60 16.79
C GLY A 61 41.91 7.59 16.83
N ILE A 62 42.22 6.38 17.29
CA ILE A 62 41.27 5.28 17.34
C ILE A 62 40.79 5.18 18.79
N ARG A 63 39.50 5.39 19.01
CA ARG A 63 38.80 5.16 20.28
C ARG A 63 37.87 3.96 20.17
N ARG A 64 37.43 3.41 21.31
CA ARG A 64 36.44 2.33 21.33
C ARG A 64 35.03 2.87 21.56
N CYS A 65 34.07 2.33 20.81
CA CYS A 65 32.65 2.66 20.97
C CYS A 65 32.14 2.21 22.36
N PRO A 66 31.53 3.10 23.17
CA PRO A 66 31.00 2.74 24.50
C PRO A 66 29.86 1.71 24.45
N GLY A 67 29.17 1.61 23.31
CA GLY A 67 28.04 0.71 23.14
C GLY A 67 28.42 -0.72 22.79
N CYS A 68 29.47 -0.93 22.00
CA CYS A 68 29.81 -2.26 21.44
C CYS A 68 31.31 -2.58 21.41
N ALA A 69 32.16 -1.70 21.95
CA ALA A 69 33.61 -1.78 21.96
C ALA A 69 34.32 -1.79 20.59
N ALA A 70 33.60 -1.60 19.48
CA ALA A 70 34.20 -1.49 18.15
C ALA A 70 35.11 -0.27 18.02
N GLU A 71 36.15 -0.40 17.18
CA GLU A 71 37.07 0.69 16.86
C GLU A 71 36.36 1.80 16.08
N LEU A 72 36.52 3.03 16.54
CA LEU A 72 35.85 4.21 16.04
C LEU A 72 36.89 5.33 15.93
N GLY A 73 36.86 6.11 14.84
CA GLY A 73 37.70 7.30 14.75
C GLY A 73 37.36 8.31 15.86
N ASP A 74 38.33 9.10 16.30
CA ASP A 74 38.16 10.07 17.37
C ASP A 74 37.07 11.11 17.07
N VAL A 75 36.91 11.46 15.79
CA VAL A 75 35.89 12.40 15.31
C VAL A 75 34.59 11.74 14.84
N ALA A 76 34.49 10.41 14.91
CA ALA A 76 33.30 9.72 14.44
C ALA A 76 32.13 9.90 15.43
N VAL A 77 31.06 10.47 14.88
CA VAL A 77 29.83 10.87 15.58
C VAL A 77 28.94 9.66 15.89
N LEU A 78 28.87 8.69 14.97
CA LEU A 78 27.96 7.55 15.05
C LEU A 78 28.72 6.26 14.79
N CYS A 79 28.47 5.25 15.62
CA CYS A 79 28.99 3.90 15.39
C CYS A 79 28.12 3.17 14.36
N VAL A 80 28.68 2.83 13.21
CA VAL A 80 28.00 2.08 12.13
C VAL A 80 27.71 0.62 12.49
N ILE A 81 28.39 0.07 13.50
CA ILE A 81 28.20 -1.34 13.91
C ILE A 81 27.00 -1.50 14.86
N CYS A 82 26.80 -0.57 15.80
CA CYS A 82 25.76 -0.73 16.83
C CYS A 82 24.77 0.44 16.93
N GLY A 83 24.89 1.46 16.09
CA GLY A 83 24.01 2.64 16.08
C GLY A 83 24.15 3.54 17.31
N TYR A 84 25.27 3.45 18.04
CA TYR A 84 25.53 4.31 19.20
C TYR A 84 25.99 5.70 18.73
N ASP A 85 25.19 6.71 19.04
CA ASP A 85 25.53 8.11 18.76
C ASP A 85 26.36 8.67 19.92
N THR A 86 27.57 9.10 19.61
CA THR A 86 28.55 9.60 20.58
C THR A 86 28.29 11.05 21.01
N ARG A 87 27.41 11.78 20.31
CA ARG A 87 26.90 13.09 20.75
C ARG A 87 25.78 12.93 21.76
N ILE A 88 24.87 11.97 21.53
CA ILE A 88 23.65 11.79 22.33
C ILE A 88 23.90 10.83 23.51
N GLY A 89 24.95 9.98 23.45
CA GLY A 89 25.32 9.06 24.52
C GLY A 89 24.41 7.83 24.62
N ARG A 90 23.64 7.52 23.58
CA ARG A 90 22.67 6.41 23.53
C ARG A 90 22.55 5.83 22.13
N ARG A 91 22.13 4.57 22.04
CA ARG A 91 21.81 3.93 20.75
C ARG A 91 20.53 4.54 20.18
N LEU A 92 20.59 4.94 18.92
CA LEU A 92 19.41 5.42 18.21
C LEU A 92 18.44 4.24 18.07
N LYS A 93 17.24 4.38 18.65
CA LYS A 93 16.12 3.51 18.32
C LYS A 93 15.56 4.00 17.00
N THR A 94 15.96 3.39 15.90
CA THR A 94 15.25 3.54 14.63
C THR A 94 13.88 2.92 14.81
N ARG A 95 12.87 3.75 15.06
CA ARG A 95 11.50 3.37 14.75
C ARG A 95 11.46 3.44 13.23
N VAL A 96 11.50 2.29 12.57
CA VAL A 96 11.13 2.20 11.16
C VAL A 96 9.69 2.68 11.12
N GLY A 97 9.50 3.98 10.91
CA GLY A 97 8.22 4.48 10.47
C GLY A 97 7.94 3.70 9.20
N VAL A 98 6.78 3.05 9.17
CA VAL A 98 6.27 2.31 8.01
C VAL A 98 6.67 3.12 6.78
N SER A 99 7.72 2.66 6.10
CA SER A 99 7.90 3.02 4.70
C SER A 99 6.56 2.60 4.13
N VAL A 100 5.88 3.53 3.47
CA VAL A 100 4.84 3.13 2.53
C VAL A 100 5.60 2.19 1.60
N GLU A 101 5.42 0.89 1.84
CA GLU A 101 5.81 -0.18 0.96
C GLU A 101 4.96 0.10 -0.28
N ALA A 102 5.48 0.96 -1.17
CA ALA A 102 5.39 0.63 -2.56
C ALA A 102 6.23 -0.64 -2.65
N ASP A 103 5.53 -1.76 -2.73
CA ASP A 103 6.08 -3.10 -2.90
C ASP A 103 7.04 -3.06 -4.11
N ASP A 104 8.32 -2.76 -3.85
CA ASP A 104 9.39 -2.66 -4.84
C ASP A 104 9.59 -3.98 -5.60
N GLU A 105 9.10 -5.10 -5.04
CA GLU A 105 9.07 -6.42 -5.68
C GLU A 105 8.12 -6.49 -6.88
N ASP A 106 7.11 -5.63 -6.91
CA ASP A 106 5.99 -5.74 -7.83
C ASP A 106 6.22 -4.74 -9.01
N LEU A 107 7.17 -3.80 -8.88
CA LEU A 107 7.64 -2.89 -9.94
C LEU A 107 8.85 -3.57 -10.62
N GLY A 108 8.61 -4.27 -11.74
CA GLY A 108 9.66 -5.02 -12.46
C GLY A 108 10.86 -4.16 -12.90
N ASP A 109 11.78 -4.77 -13.64
CA ASP A 109 13.04 -4.11 -14.06
C ASP A 109 12.75 -2.90 -14.96
N LEU A 110 12.78 -1.70 -14.36
CA LEU A 110 12.56 -0.44 -15.06
C LEU A 110 13.87 -0.02 -15.73
N PRO A 111 13.84 0.34 -17.03
CA PRO A 111 15.01 0.85 -17.71
C PRO A 111 15.55 2.08 -16.97
N THR A 112 16.86 2.13 -16.76
CA THR A 112 17.54 3.29 -16.18
C THR A 112 18.15 4.11 -17.31
N HIS A 113 17.68 5.34 -17.45
CA HIS A 113 18.15 6.25 -18.51
C HIS A 113 19.32 7.12 -18.05
N GLY A 114 19.79 6.96 -16.80
CA GLY A 114 20.96 7.66 -16.26
C GLY A 114 20.70 9.13 -15.91
N VAL A 115 19.46 9.59 -16.08
CA VAL A 115 19.01 10.93 -15.72
C VAL A 115 18.01 10.79 -14.58
N GLU A 116 18.41 11.19 -13.37
CA GLU A 116 17.62 10.94 -12.14
C GLU A 116 16.19 11.51 -12.22
N ALA A 117 16.00 12.64 -12.91
CA ALA A 117 14.70 13.24 -13.12
C ALA A 117 13.77 12.38 -14.00
N LEU A 118 14.33 11.70 -15.00
CA LEU A 118 13.56 10.85 -15.91
C LEU A 118 13.20 9.52 -15.24
N ASP A 119 14.16 8.90 -14.55
CA ASP A 119 13.95 7.65 -13.81
C ASP A 119 12.88 7.85 -12.70
N ARG A 120 12.87 9.02 -12.04
CA ARG A 120 11.83 9.36 -11.05
C ARG A 120 10.45 9.53 -11.68
N ALA A 121 10.37 10.15 -12.86
CA ALA A 121 9.11 10.33 -13.57
C ALA A 121 8.53 8.98 -14.05
N GLU A 122 9.36 8.10 -14.59
CA GLU A 122 8.94 6.77 -15.03
C GLU A 122 8.46 5.88 -13.88
N ARG A 123 9.15 5.91 -12.73
CA ARG A 123 8.68 5.24 -11.52
C ARG A 123 7.30 5.72 -11.09
N GLN A 124 7.05 7.03 -11.10
CA GLN A 124 5.74 7.57 -10.76
C GLN A 124 4.65 7.12 -11.73
N ILE A 125 4.93 7.11 -13.04
CA ILE A 125 3.98 6.62 -14.05
C ILE A 125 3.68 5.13 -13.85
N ALA A 126 4.70 4.31 -13.57
CA ALA A 126 4.55 2.88 -13.35
C ALA A 126 3.73 2.59 -12.08
N LEU A 127 3.93 3.34 -11.00
CA LEU A 127 3.13 3.25 -9.77
C LEU A 127 1.66 3.59 -10.04
N LEU A 128 1.39 4.70 -10.74
CA LEU A 128 0.03 5.13 -11.07
C LEU A 128 -0.70 4.10 -11.93
N LYS A 129 -0.02 3.52 -12.93
CA LYS A 129 -0.60 2.49 -13.79
C LYS A 129 -1.03 1.27 -12.97
N LYS A 130 -0.22 0.88 -11.99
CA LYS A 130 -0.51 -0.24 -11.11
C LYS A 130 -1.67 0.04 -10.16
N GLU A 131 -1.72 1.24 -9.61
CA GLU A 131 -2.83 1.68 -8.78
C GLU A 131 -4.14 1.70 -9.58
N GLN A 132 -4.10 2.21 -10.81
CA GLN A 132 -5.23 2.17 -11.74
C GLN A 132 -5.67 0.73 -12.04
N GLU A 133 -4.73 -0.20 -12.27
CA GLU A 133 -5.08 -1.61 -12.44
C GLU A 133 -5.72 -2.21 -11.19
N ARG A 134 -5.24 -1.88 -9.98
CA ARG A 134 -5.84 -2.34 -8.71
C ARG A 134 -7.25 -1.79 -8.56
N LEU A 135 -7.49 -0.53 -8.93
CA LEU A 135 -8.83 0.09 -8.90
C LEU A 135 -9.79 -0.54 -9.93
N VAL A 136 -9.32 -0.77 -11.16
CA VAL A 136 -10.12 -1.39 -12.24
C VAL A 136 -10.44 -2.85 -11.92
N LYS A 137 -9.47 -3.62 -11.41
CA LYS A 137 -9.70 -5.00 -10.93
C LYS A 137 -10.57 -5.03 -9.67
N GLY A 138 -10.59 -3.95 -8.90
CA GLY A 138 -11.34 -3.80 -7.65
C GLY A 138 -12.85 -3.70 -7.83
N THR A 139 -13.31 -3.15 -8.95
CA THR A 139 -14.75 -3.04 -9.26
C THR A 139 -15.15 -4.11 -10.27
N PRO A 140 -15.78 -5.21 -9.82
CA PRO A 140 -16.12 -6.29 -10.71
C PRO A 140 -17.14 -5.83 -11.75
N TRP A 141 -16.94 -6.17 -13.03
CA TRP A 141 -17.84 -5.74 -14.11
C TRP A 141 -19.31 -6.13 -13.86
N TRP A 142 -19.54 -7.27 -13.20
CA TRP A 142 -20.88 -7.73 -12.81
C TRP A 142 -21.55 -6.83 -11.77
N MET A 143 -20.78 -6.14 -10.90
CA MET A 143 -21.32 -5.14 -9.97
C MET A 143 -21.79 -3.88 -10.70
N LEU A 144 -21.05 -3.43 -11.73
CA LEU A 144 -21.48 -2.32 -12.59
C LEU A 144 -22.74 -2.69 -13.37
N LEU A 145 -22.83 -3.93 -13.86
CA LEU A 145 -24.01 -4.45 -14.55
C LEU A 145 -25.22 -4.52 -13.60
N LEU A 146 -25.06 -5.02 -12.38
CA LEU A 146 -26.14 -5.04 -11.38
C LEU A 146 -26.57 -3.63 -10.95
N ALA A 147 -25.62 -2.70 -10.79
CA ALA A 147 -25.92 -1.30 -10.49
C ALA A 147 -26.72 -0.65 -11.63
N LEU A 148 -26.28 -0.85 -12.89
CA LEU A 148 -27.01 -0.39 -14.08
C LEU A 148 -28.42 -0.98 -14.13
N LEU A 149 -28.56 -2.28 -13.90
CA LEU A 149 -29.84 -3.00 -13.95
C LEU A 149 -30.77 -2.56 -12.81
N GLY A 150 -30.23 -2.24 -11.63
CA GLY A 150 -30.98 -1.65 -10.52
C GLY A 150 -31.49 -0.24 -10.83
N VAL A 151 -30.66 0.62 -11.44
CA VAL A 151 -31.06 1.97 -11.87
C VAL A 151 -32.13 1.90 -12.96
N VAL A 152 -31.93 1.04 -13.95
CA VAL A 152 -32.90 0.82 -15.04
C VAL A 152 -34.20 0.23 -14.51
N GLY A 153 -34.14 -0.76 -13.62
CA GLY A 153 -35.32 -1.36 -12.98
C GLY A 153 -36.11 -0.35 -12.14
N PHE A 154 -35.41 0.53 -11.40
CA PHE A 154 -36.04 1.62 -10.65
C PHE A 154 -36.73 2.63 -11.59
N ALA A 155 -36.07 3.02 -12.68
CA ALA A 155 -36.63 3.93 -13.67
C ALA A 155 -37.87 3.33 -14.36
N ILE A 156 -37.82 2.06 -14.75
CA ILE A 156 -38.96 1.33 -15.35
C ILE A 156 -40.11 1.22 -14.33
N GLY A 157 -39.80 0.94 -13.07
CA GLY A 157 -40.79 0.89 -11.99
C GLY A 157 -41.53 2.21 -11.78
N MET A 158 -40.84 3.35 -11.89
CA MET A 158 -41.47 4.68 -11.84
C MET A 158 -42.37 4.98 -13.05
N VAL A 159 -42.01 4.50 -14.24
CA VAL A 159 -42.76 4.78 -15.48
C VAL A 159 -44.00 3.89 -15.61
N SER A 160 -43.99 2.68 -15.04
CA SER A 160 -45.03 1.68 -15.27
C SER A 160 -46.19 1.66 -14.25
N MET A 161 -46.19 2.51 -13.22
CA MET A 161 -47.07 2.33 -12.04
C MET A 161 -48.14 3.43 -11.87
N PRO A 162 -49.43 3.07 -11.64
CA PRO A 162 -50.53 4.03 -11.45
C PRO A 162 -50.40 4.90 -10.20
N GLN A 163 -50.85 6.16 -10.28
CA GLN A 163 -50.58 7.29 -9.36
C GLN A 163 -50.99 7.08 -7.89
N GLU A 164 -51.88 6.13 -7.60
CA GLU A 164 -52.43 5.91 -6.25
C GLU A 164 -51.51 5.11 -5.32
N ASP A 165 -50.59 4.31 -5.87
CA ASP A 165 -49.66 3.47 -5.09
C ASP A 165 -48.18 3.90 -5.21
N VAL A 166 -47.90 4.98 -5.95
CA VAL A 166 -46.53 5.38 -6.31
C VAL A 166 -45.66 5.61 -5.09
N MET A 167 -46.20 6.20 -4.01
CA MET A 167 -45.43 6.51 -2.81
C MET A 167 -45.06 5.25 -2.00
N TYR A 168 -45.96 4.26 -1.93
CA TYR A 168 -45.71 3.03 -1.18
C TYR A 168 -44.77 2.08 -1.94
N ASN A 169 -45.02 1.86 -3.23
CA ASN A 169 -44.18 0.97 -4.03
C ASN A 169 -42.78 1.51 -4.29
N SER A 170 -42.61 2.83 -4.47
CA SER A 170 -41.27 3.43 -4.56
C SER A 170 -40.49 3.28 -3.25
N GLY A 171 -41.15 3.41 -2.09
CA GLY A 171 -40.56 3.15 -0.78
C GLY A 171 -40.12 1.69 -0.59
N MET A 172 -40.96 0.73 -1.02
CA MET A 172 -40.67 -0.70 -0.94
C MET A 172 -39.48 -1.12 -1.82
N VAL A 173 -39.41 -0.59 -3.05
CA VAL A 173 -38.28 -0.86 -3.97
C VAL A 173 -36.98 -0.32 -3.39
N LEU A 174 -36.99 0.90 -2.82
CA LEU A 174 -35.80 1.50 -2.21
C LEU A 174 -35.35 0.74 -0.96
N GLN A 175 -36.28 0.24 -0.14
CA GLN A 175 -35.98 -0.61 1.01
C GLN A 175 -35.38 -1.95 0.59
N ILE A 176 -35.99 -2.66 -0.36
CA ILE A 176 -35.52 -3.98 -0.80
C ILE A 176 -34.16 -3.85 -1.49
N GLY A 177 -33.99 -2.85 -2.37
CA GLY A 177 -32.72 -2.57 -3.02
C GLY A 177 -31.62 -2.21 -2.01
N GLY A 178 -31.91 -1.31 -1.07
CA GLY A 178 -30.97 -0.93 -0.02
C GLY A 178 -30.61 -2.10 0.90
N ALA A 179 -31.58 -2.92 1.30
CA ALA A 179 -31.36 -4.08 2.16
C ALA A 179 -30.50 -5.15 1.46
N LEU A 180 -30.76 -5.40 0.17
CA LEU A 180 -29.99 -6.34 -0.64
C LEU A 180 -28.55 -5.87 -0.80
N VAL A 181 -28.34 -4.57 -1.03
CA VAL A 181 -27.01 -3.96 -1.10
C VAL A 181 -26.25 -4.12 0.22
N VAL A 182 -26.87 -3.76 1.35
CA VAL A 182 -26.27 -3.91 2.69
C VAL A 182 -25.92 -5.38 2.99
N ALA A 183 -26.81 -6.31 2.66
CA ALA A 183 -26.60 -7.75 2.88
C ALA A 183 -25.42 -8.29 2.06
N LEU A 184 -25.32 -7.93 0.78
CA LEU A 184 -24.21 -8.36 -0.09
C LEU A 184 -22.87 -7.78 0.39
N TYR A 185 -22.85 -6.53 0.85
CA TYR A 185 -21.64 -5.92 1.39
C TYR A 185 -21.22 -6.52 2.73
N PHE A 186 -22.19 -6.82 3.61
CA PHE A 186 -21.91 -7.54 4.85
C PHE A 186 -21.31 -8.92 4.56
N LEU A 187 -21.88 -9.68 3.62
CA LEU A 187 -21.34 -10.95 3.17
C LEU A 187 -19.91 -10.81 2.61
N ARG A 188 -19.64 -9.76 1.83
CA ARG A 188 -18.29 -9.44 1.31
C ARG A 188 -17.28 -9.18 2.42
N ILE A 189 -17.65 -8.44 3.46
CA ILE A 189 -16.80 -8.17 4.63
C ILE A 189 -16.47 -9.47 5.35
N VAL A 190 -17.48 -10.33 5.56
CA VAL A 190 -17.30 -11.63 6.19
C VAL A 190 -16.34 -12.50 5.38
N ILE A 191 -16.54 -12.60 4.06
CA ILE A 191 -15.65 -13.37 3.16
C ILE A 191 -14.22 -12.83 3.21
N MET A 192 -14.03 -11.51 3.19
CA MET A 192 -12.70 -10.90 3.27
C MET A 192 -12.04 -11.19 4.63
N ALA A 193 -12.79 -11.09 5.72
CA ALA A 193 -12.30 -11.38 7.06
C ALA A 193 -11.84 -12.84 7.21
N PHE A 194 -12.59 -13.81 6.66
CA PHE A 194 -12.21 -15.23 6.65
C PHE A 194 -10.95 -15.51 5.83
N LYS A 195 -10.68 -14.75 4.76
CA LYS A 195 -9.47 -14.92 3.94
C LYS A 195 -8.19 -14.47 4.64
N ASP A 196 -8.27 -13.51 5.56
CA ASP A 196 -7.12 -13.04 6.33
C ASP A 196 -6.83 -13.97 7.51
N SER A 197 -7.84 -14.30 8.32
CA SER A 197 -7.73 -15.30 9.38
C SER A 197 -9.11 -15.78 9.85
N VAL A 198 -9.20 -17.04 10.31
CA VAL A 198 -10.47 -17.61 10.83
C VAL A 198 -10.96 -16.83 12.07
N LEU A 199 -10.02 -16.36 12.91
CA LEU A 199 -10.34 -15.59 14.11
C LEU A 199 -10.94 -14.22 13.75
N ASP A 200 -10.36 -13.51 12.78
CA ASP A 200 -10.89 -12.23 12.33
C ASP A 200 -12.27 -12.40 11.65
N GLY A 201 -12.51 -13.53 10.96
CA GLY A 201 -13.83 -13.89 10.44
C GLY A 201 -14.91 -14.08 11.53
N VAL A 202 -14.58 -14.80 12.60
CA VAL A 202 -15.50 -14.98 13.75
C VAL A 202 -15.75 -13.66 14.48
N VAL A 203 -14.72 -12.82 14.65
CA VAL A 203 -14.87 -11.48 15.24
C VAL A 203 -15.73 -10.59 14.35
N ALA A 204 -15.59 -10.64 13.03
CA ALA A 204 -16.46 -9.89 12.11
C ALA A 204 -17.92 -10.34 12.16
N MET A 205 -18.19 -11.62 12.44
CA MET A 205 -19.55 -12.15 12.56
C MET A 205 -20.22 -11.82 13.90
N ILE A 206 -19.49 -11.90 15.01
CA ILE A 206 -20.02 -11.71 16.37
C ILE A 206 -19.97 -10.23 16.79
N LEU A 207 -18.88 -9.53 16.45
CA LEU A 207 -18.60 -8.15 16.82
C LEU A 207 -18.15 -7.33 15.60
N PRO A 208 -19.05 -7.09 14.63
CA PRO A 208 -18.74 -6.25 13.47
C PRO A 208 -18.11 -4.88 13.85
N PRO A 209 -18.58 -4.15 14.89
CA PRO A 209 -18.00 -2.86 15.26
C PRO A 209 -16.52 -2.95 15.70
N VAL A 210 -16.15 -4.03 16.39
CA VAL A 210 -14.78 -4.23 16.89
C VAL A 210 -13.83 -4.54 15.74
N TYR A 211 -14.28 -5.37 14.79
CA TYR A 211 -13.52 -5.66 13.57
C TYR A 211 -13.31 -4.38 12.73
N LEU A 212 -14.37 -3.58 12.58
CA LEU A 212 -14.32 -2.30 11.85
C LEU A 212 -13.32 -1.32 12.48
N TYR A 213 -13.26 -1.22 13.81
CA TYR A 213 -12.29 -0.38 14.50
C TYR A 213 -10.85 -0.89 14.32
N LYS A 214 -10.62 -2.20 14.42
CA LYS A 214 -9.29 -2.82 14.30
C LYS A 214 -8.69 -2.66 12.90
N ARG A 215 -9.53 -2.60 11.85
CA ARG A 215 -9.09 -2.63 10.45
C ARG A 215 -9.58 -1.45 9.60
N TRP A 216 -9.83 -0.31 10.25
CA TRP A 216 -10.55 0.85 9.71
C TRP A 216 -10.05 1.31 8.33
N ASP A 217 -8.73 1.31 8.12
CA ASP A 217 -8.09 1.75 6.86
C ASP A 217 -8.54 0.95 5.62
N ARG A 218 -8.76 -0.37 5.77
CA ARG A 218 -9.18 -1.24 4.65
C ARG A 218 -10.68 -1.29 4.46
N VAL A 219 -11.48 -1.06 5.51
CA VAL A 219 -12.94 -1.24 5.48
C VAL A 219 -13.71 0.07 5.35
N VAL A 220 -13.06 1.24 5.45
CA VAL A 220 -13.75 2.54 5.42
C VAL A 220 -14.63 2.73 4.19
N GLY A 221 -14.15 2.32 3.00
CA GLY A 221 -14.93 2.39 1.76
C GLY A 221 -16.17 1.50 1.77
N LEU A 222 -16.09 0.30 2.38
CA LEU A 222 -17.21 -0.63 2.52
C LEU A 222 -18.23 -0.14 3.57
N VAL A 223 -17.76 0.48 4.66
CA VAL A 223 -18.61 1.07 5.70
C VAL A 223 -19.39 2.27 5.17
N ILE A 224 -18.76 3.13 4.37
CA ILE A 224 -19.43 4.27 3.72
C ILE A 224 -20.57 3.76 2.82
N LEU A 225 -20.34 2.70 2.04
CA LEU A 225 -21.36 2.10 1.18
C LEU A 225 -22.51 1.46 1.96
N ILE A 226 -22.23 0.81 3.10
CA ILE A 226 -23.27 0.32 4.02
C ILE A 226 -24.05 1.48 4.62
N GLY A 227 -23.39 2.59 4.97
CA GLY A 227 -24.04 3.82 5.43
C GLY A 227 -24.98 4.42 4.39
N VAL A 228 -24.57 4.46 3.12
CA VAL A 228 -25.41 4.92 2.00
C VAL A 228 -26.60 3.98 1.79
N GLY A 229 -26.38 2.66 1.81
CA GLY A 229 -27.46 1.67 1.74
C GLY A 229 -28.45 1.79 2.91
N GLY A 230 -27.95 1.96 4.13
CA GLY A 230 -28.76 2.21 5.32
C GLY A 230 -29.56 3.50 5.26
N ALA A 231 -28.97 4.58 4.74
CA ALA A 231 -29.67 5.85 4.51
C ALA A 231 -30.78 5.70 3.46
N ALA A 232 -30.55 4.94 2.38
CA ALA A 232 -31.58 4.64 1.38
C ALA A 232 -32.74 3.82 1.97
N ILE A 233 -32.46 2.83 2.83
CA ILE A 233 -33.50 2.08 3.55
C ILE A 233 -34.27 3.02 4.48
N GLY A 234 -33.57 3.86 5.26
CA GLY A 234 -34.18 4.82 6.16
C GLY A 234 -35.08 5.82 5.43
N PHE A 235 -34.64 6.30 4.27
CA PHE A 235 -35.44 7.17 3.41
C PHE A 235 -36.65 6.44 2.83
N GLY A 236 -36.50 5.17 2.43
CA GLY A 236 -37.61 4.34 1.96
C GLY A 236 -38.67 4.08 3.05
N VAL A 237 -38.25 3.82 4.29
CA VAL A 237 -39.14 3.72 5.47
C VAL A 237 -39.85 5.04 5.74
N LEU A 238 -39.13 6.17 5.65
CA LEU A 238 -39.71 7.49 5.84
C LEU A 238 -40.79 7.80 4.79
N LEU A 239 -40.53 7.50 3.51
CA LEU A 239 -41.52 7.67 2.45
C LEU A 239 -42.75 6.77 2.63
N ALA A 240 -42.55 5.51 3.01
CA ALA A 240 -43.65 4.59 3.29
C ALA A 240 -44.49 5.03 4.49
N TRP A 241 -43.86 5.62 5.51
CA TRP A 241 -44.56 6.15 6.69
C TRP A 241 -45.29 7.49 6.42
N LEU A 242 -44.74 8.34 5.55
CA LEU A 242 -45.32 9.62 5.16
C LEU A 242 -46.45 9.46 4.13
N GLY A 243 -46.40 8.44 3.28
CA GLY A 243 -47.41 8.14 2.26
C GLY A 243 -48.87 8.25 2.74
N PRO A 244 -49.29 7.53 3.79
CA PRO A 244 -50.67 7.59 4.28
C PRO A 244 -51.05 8.94 4.90
N LYS A 245 -50.09 9.78 5.31
CA LYS A 245 -50.38 11.12 5.87
C LYS A 245 -50.59 12.19 4.80
N PHE A 246 -50.05 11.99 3.60
CA PHE A 246 -50.28 12.87 2.46
C PHE A 246 -51.52 12.50 1.65
N GLN A 247 -52.15 11.35 1.92
CA GLN A 247 -53.51 11.01 1.45
C GLN A 247 -54.60 11.77 2.24
N GLY A 248 -54.30 13.02 2.61
CA GLY A 248 -55.29 13.95 3.15
C GLY A 248 -56.24 14.36 2.05
N GLU A 249 -57.52 14.04 2.27
CA GLU A 249 -58.69 14.29 1.43
C GLU A 249 -58.78 13.45 0.15
N PRO A 250 -59.69 12.46 0.08
CA PRO A 250 -60.26 12.11 -1.21
C PRO A 250 -60.83 13.41 -1.78
N GLN A 251 -60.50 13.76 -3.02
CA GLN A 251 -61.27 14.76 -3.76
C GLN A 251 -62.68 14.20 -3.98
N GLY A 252 -63.49 14.27 -2.92
CA GLY A 252 -64.93 14.22 -2.97
C GLY A 252 -65.39 15.48 -3.68
N GLY A 253 -65.59 15.37 -4.99
CA GLY A 253 -66.44 16.27 -5.74
C GLY A 253 -65.71 17.36 -6.50
N LEU A 254 -65.20 17.06 -7.69
CA LEU A 254 -65.36 17.94 -8.87
C LEU A 254 -64.92 17.27 -10.18
N SER A 255 -65.37 16.04 -10.46
CA SER A 255 -65.13 15.39 -11.76
C SER A 255 -66.20 14.36 -12.09
N ARG A 256 -67.46 14.80 -12.31
CA ARG A 256 -68.41 14.17 -13.27
C ARG A 256 -69.74 14.91 -13.50
N ALA A 257 -69.88 16.15 -13.03
CA ALA A 257 -70.96 17.04 -13.48
C ALA A 257 -70.59 17.88 -14.74
N GLY A 258 -69.43 17.64 -15.35
CA GLY A 258 -68.89 18.44 -16.46
C GLY A 258 -68.36 17.60 -17.61
N GLN A 259 -68.96 16.44 -17.90
CA GLN A 259 -68.81 15.84 -19.23
C GLN A 259 -69.81 16.54 -20.16
N GLU A 260 -69.46 17.77 -20.52
CA GLU A 260 -70.03 18.45 -21.67
C GLU A 260 -69.80 17.54 -22.87
N ARG A 261 -70.90 16.96 -23.35
CA ARG A 261 -70.96 16.30 -24.64
C ARG A 261 -70.70 17.39 -25.68
N PRO A 262 -69.73 17.25 -26.60
CA PRO A 262 -69.63 18.19 -27.70
C PRO A 262 -70.91 18.07 -28.56
N ALA A 263 -71.58 19.22 -28.75
CA ALA A 263 -72.91 19.38 -29.32
C ALA A 263 -73.00 19.12 -30.84
N TRP A 264 -72.28 18.13 -31.38
CA TRP A 264 -72.37 17.73 -32.80
C TRP A 264 -72.96 16.34 -33.02
N VAL A 265 -73.37 15.62 -31.98
CA VAL A 265 -74.19 14.41 -32.14
C VAL A 265 -75.65 14.81 -32.30
N LEU A 266 -75.93 15.46 -33.44
CA LEU A 266 -77.26 15.70 -33.96
C LEU A 266 -77.57 14.63 -35.02
N VAL A 267 -78.71 13.97 -34.82
CA VAL A 267 -79.59 13.46 -35.87
C VAL A 267 -79.12 12.23 -36.65
N CYS A 268 -79.68 11.08 -36.30
CA CYS A 268 -80.58 10.35 -37.21
C CYS A 268 -81.56 9.53 -36.37
N ARG A 269 -82.74 10.12 -36.20
CA ARG A 269 -83.96 9.48 -35.71
C ARG A 269 -84.83 9.22 -36.94
N ASP A 270 -85.45 8.04 -36.94
CA ASP A 270 -86.50 7.56 -37.84
C ASP A 270 -86.10 7.32 -39.31
N ASP A 271 -85.92 6.03 -39.66
CA ASP A 271 -86.59 5.49 -40.82
C ASP A 271 -87.34 4.21 -40.44
N THR A 272 -88.63 4.29 -40.72
CA THR A 272 -89.73 3.37 -40.51
C THR A 272 -89.62 2.07 -41.31
N LEU A 273 -90.14 1.00 -40.72
CA LEU A 273 -91.07 0.02 -41.32
C LEU A 273 -91.23 0.10 -42.85
N ILE A 274 -90.69 -0.88 -43.58
CA ILE A 274 -91.38 -1.78 -44.53
C ILE A 274 -90.66 -3.14 -44.48
#